data_AF-A0A1W6LI43-F1
#
_entry.id   AF-A0A1W6LI43-F1
#
_cell.length_a   1.000
_cell.length_b   1.000
_cell.length_c   1.000
_cell.angle_alpha   90.00
_cell.angle_beta   90.00
_cell.angle_gamma   90.00
#
_symmetry.space_group_name_H-M   'P 1'
#
loop_
_entity.id
_entity.type
_entity.pdbx_description
1 polymer ?
#
loop_
_entity_poly.entity_id
_entity_poly.type
_entity_poly.pdbx_seq_one_letter_code
_entity_poly.pdbx_strand_id
1 'polypeptide(L)'
;MPVIPAKAGTPDLPGWRCTAHIQLTPPPPDWRDTLARRLGQRPRRLGPWAELALHGARQCLDAAGEDTLPADAILRVASWRGADSATAAALDQCRTGQPMPFTFLQSQPSQMLAALSQYLQWQGDARFLIANDPQHLLDLARHDTGPAGLLIGWVEEGAVEGTTARSEWWRLIPS
;
A
#
# COMPACT_ATOMS: atom_id res chain seq x y z
N MET A 1 -15.79 15.99 12.24
CA MET A 1 -15.43 15.40 10.93
C MET A 1 -13.95 15.08 10.98
N PRO A 2 -13.52 13.83 10.76
CA PRO A 2 -12.09 13.57 10.67
C PRO A 2 -11.58 14.16 9.35
N VAL A 3 -10.52 14.94 9.45
CA VAL A 3 -9.83 15.54 8.31
C VAL A 3 -9.05 14.43 7.63
N ILE A 4 -9.36 14.12 6.37
CA ILE A 4 -8.51 13.27 5.53
C ILE A 4 -7.14 13.95 5.49
N PRO A 5 -6.04 13.27 5.86
CA PRO A 5 -4.74 13.91 5.85
C PRO A 5 -4.41 14.42 4.45
N ALA A 6 -3.87 15.64 4.42
CA ALA A 6 -3.59 16.38 3.20
C ALA A 6 -2.69 15.59 2.23
N LYS A 7 -2.69 16.03 0.97
CA LYS A 7 -1.80 15.53 -0.08
C LYS A 7 -0.35 15.66 0.40
N ALA A 8 0.40 14.56 0.39
CA ALA A 8 1.83 14.65 0.62
C ALA A 8 2.47 15.19 -0.67
N GLY A 9 3.23 16.27 -0.56
CA GLY A 9 4.06 16.76 -1.67
C GLY A 9 5.14 15.74 -2.03
N THR A 10 5.85 15.95 -3.13
CA THR A 10 7.08 15.19 -3.39
C THR A 10 8.03 15.38 -2.19
N PRO A 11 8.48 14.31 -1.53
CA PRO A 11 9.26 14.43 -0.30
C PRO A 11 10.61 15.05 -0.62
N ASP A 12 10.96 16.16 0.05
CA ASP A 12 12.36 16.59 0.15
C ASP A 12 13.00 15.81 1.30
N LEU A 13 13.70 14.73 0.94
CA LEU A 13 14.35 13.81 1.86
C LEU A 13 15.86 13.90 1.59
N PRO A 14 16.63 14.59 2.45
CA PRO A 14 18.08 14.69 2.29
C PRO A 14 18.72 13.30 2.19
N GLY A 15 19.62 13.12 1.21
CA GLY A 15 20.27 11.82 0.94
C GLY A 15 19.43 10.85 0.12
N TRP A 16 18.22 11.23 -0.28
CA TRP A 16 17.32 10.43 -1.10
C TRP A 16 16.92 11.17 -2.37
N ARG A 17 16.84 10.43 -3.47
CA ARG A 17 16.28 10.87 -4.75
C ARG A 17 15.00 10.12 -5.03
N CYS A 18 13.91 10.86 -5.25
CA CYS A 18 12.64 10.28 -5.69
C CYS A 18 12.72 9.98 -7.20
N THR A 19 12.60 8.69 -7.57
CA THR A 19 12.58 8.26 -8.97
C THR A 19 11.16 8.15 -9.51
N ALA A 20 10.18 7.91 -8.63
CA ALA A 20 8.77 7.93 -8.98
C ALA A 20 7.90 8.33 -7.79
N HIS A 21 6.84 9.07 -8.07
CA HIS A 21 5.74 9.36 -7.16
C HIS A 21 4.44 9.24 -7.94
N ILE A 22 3.54 8.38 -7.47
CA ILE A 22 2.19 8.22 -8.04
C ILE A 22 1.16 8.48 -6.97
N GLN A 23 0.03 9.05 -7.37
CA GLN A 23 -1.12 9.26 -6.51
C GLN A 23 -2.40 8.88 -7.25
N LEU A 24 -3.12 7.90 -6.72
CA LEU A 24 -4.39 7.43 -7.23
C LEU A 24 -5.47 7.82 -6.21
N THR A 25 -6.16 8.93 -6.42
CA THR A 25 -7.21 9.43 -5.50
C THR A 25 -8.29 10.22 -6.27
N PRO A 26 -9.46 9.63 -6.53
CA PRO A 26 -9.72 8.18 -6.45
C PRO A 26 -8.93 7.40 -7.52
N PRO A 27 -8.71 6.09 -7.35
CA PRO A 27 -8.20 5.25 -8.43
C PRO A 27 -9.18 5.21 -9.62
N PRO A 28 -8.69 5.01 -10.87
CA PRO A 28 -9.54 4.88 -12.05
C PRO A 28 -10.57 3.75 -11.90
N PRO A 29 -11.81 3.87 -12.40
CA PRO A 29 -12.86 2.86 -12.20
C PRO A 29 -12.49 1.42 -12.59
N ASP A 30 -11.61 1.25 -13.58
CA ASP A 30 -11.14 -0.02 -14.14
C ASP A 30 -9.80 -0.50 -13.52
N TRP A 31 -9.35 0.11 -12.42
CA TRP A 31 -8.02 -0.16 -11.84
C TRP A 31 -7.78 -1.65 -11.54
N ARG A 32 -8.82 -2.39 -11.13
CA ARG A 32 -8.73 -3.84 -10.87
C ARG A 32 -8.52 -4.66 -12.14
N ASP A 33 -9.16 -4.27 -13.24
CA ASP A 33 -9.01 -4.96 -14.52
C ASP A 33 -7.63 -4.65 -15.12
N THR A 34 -7.17 -3.42 -14.96
CA THR A 34 -5.80 -3.01 -15.29
C THR A 34 -4.77 -3.77 -14.47
N LEU A 35 -5.00 -3.95 -13.17
CA LEU A 35 -4.15 -4.79 -12.32
C LEU A 35 -4.13 -6.24 -12.80
N ALA A 36 -5.30 -6.84 -13.02
CA ALA A 36 -5.40 -8.24 -13.45
C ALA A 36 -4.69 -8.49 -14.79
N ARG A 37 -4.82 -7.56 -15.75
CA ARG A 37 -4.07 -7.61 -17.03
C ARG A 37 -2.57 -7.54 -16.81
N ARG A 38 -2.09 -6.62 -15.97
CA ARG A 38 -0.64 -6.46 -15.70
C ARG A 38 -0.06 -7.68 -15.00
N LEU A 39 -0.81 -8.35 -14.13
CA LEU A 39 -0.39 -9.56 -13.43
C LEU A 39 -0.61 -10.85 -14.24
N GLY A 40 -1.28 -10.78 -15.39
CA GLY A 40 -1.70 -11.94 -16.18
C GLY A 40 -2.83 -12.76 -15.56
N GLN A 41 -3.27 -12.42 -14.35
CA GLN A 41 -4.37 -13.07 -13.63
C GLN A 41 -4.95 -12.14 -12.57
N ARG A 42 -6.18 -12.45 -12.15
CA ARG A 42 -6.78 -11.78 -10.99
C ARG A 42 -6.17 -12.34 -9.70
N PRO A 43 -5.64 -11.50 -8.79
CA PRO A 43 -5.12 -11.97 -7.52
C PRO A 43 -6.17 -12.76 -6.76
N ARG A 44 -5.82 -13.97 -6.30
CA ARG A 44 -6.73 -14.80 -5.51
C ARG A 44 -6.58 -14.44 -4.04
N ARG A 45 -7.69 -14.46 -3.30
CA ARG A 45 -7.76 -14.32 -1.83
C ARG A 45 -7.33 -12.96 -1.28
N LEU A 46 -7.00 -11.98 -2.12
CA LEU A 46 -6.76 -10.61 -1.67
C LEU A 46 -8.09 -9.88 -1.44
N GLY A 47 -8.10 -9.03 -0.41
CA GLY A 47 -9.18 -8.06 -0.20
C GLY A 47 -8.95 -6.80 -1.04
N PRO A 48 -9.98 -5.96 -1.24
CA PRO A 48 -9.89 -4.71 -1.99
C PRO A 48 -8.72 -3.81 -1.61
N TRP A 49 -8.45 -3.66 -0.31
CA TRP A 49 -7.37 -2.82 0.21
C TRP A 49 -5.98 -3.33 -0.23
N ALA A 50 -5.75 -4.65 -0.15
CA ALA A 50 -4.50 -5.26 -0.59
C ALA A 50 -4.34 -5.20 -2.12
N GLU A 51 -5.43 -5.38 -2.88
CA GLU A 51 -5.41 -5.18 -4.33
C GLU A 51 -5.07 -3.72 -4.69
N LEU A 52 -5.64 -2.75 -3.97
CA LEU A 52 -5.40 -1.32 -4.19
C LEU A 52 -3.95 -0.92 -3.87
N ALA A 53 -3.39 -1.49 -2.80
CA ALA A 53 -1.97 -1.35 -2.47
C ALA A 53 -1.10 -1.89 -3.60
N LEU A 54 -1.38 -3.12 -4.05
CA LEU A 54 -0.63 -3.76 -5.13
C LEU A 54 -0.70 -2.97 -6.44
N HIS A 55 -1.89 -2.46 -6.78
CA HIS A 55 -2.05 -1.61 -7.96
C HIS A 55 -1.20 -0.35 -7.89
N GLY A 56 -1.27 0.40 -6.79
CA GLY A 56 -0.47 1.64 -6.64
C GLY A 56 1.03 1.37 -6.61
N ALA A 57 1.48 0.35 -5.87
CA ALA A 57 2.90 -0.04 -5.83
C ALA A 57 3.41 -0.40 -7.23
N ARG A 58 2.64 -1.18 -7.99
CA ARG A 58 2.98 -1.59 -9.35
C ARG A 58 3.08 -0.40 -10.30
N GLN A 59 2.12 0.54 -10.22
CA GLN A 59 2.16 1.78 -11.00
C GLN A 59 3.38 2.64 -10.64
N CYS A 60 3.78 2.69 -9.37
CA CYS A 60 4.95 3.43 -8.92
C CYS A 60 6.25 2.85 -9.51
N LEU A 61 6.39 1.52 -9.47
CA LEU A 61 7.55 0.84 -10.05
C LEU A 61 7.57 0.95 -11.59
N ASP A 62 6.42 0.84 -12.25
CA ASP A 62 6.31 1.06 -13.69
C ASP A 62 6.74 2.50 -14.06
N ALA A 63 6.36 3.50 -13.26
CA ALA A 63 6.80 4.89 -13.43
C ALA A 63 8.29 5.10 -13.13
N ALA A 64 8.88 4.28 -12.26
CA ALA A 64 10.33 4.26 -12.00
C ALA A 64 11.13 3.47 -13.06
N GLY A 65 10.45 2.79 -13.99
CA GLY A 65 11.08 1.91 -14.97
C GLY A 65 11.60 0.59 -14.40
N GLU A 66 11.09 0.16 -13.23
CA GLU A 66 11.52 -1.06 -12.54
C GLU A 66 10.44 -2.14 -12.69
N ASP A 67 10.74 -3.29 -13.32
CA ASP A 67 9.76 -4.39 -13.43
C ASP A 67 9.51 -5.12 -12.10
N THR A 68 10.48 -5.12 -11.21
CA THR A 68 10.43 -5.74 -9.87
C THR A 68 11.02 -4.79 -8.85
N LEU A 69 10.63 -4.90 -7.58
CA LEU A 69 11.28 -4.15 -6.52
C LEU A 69 12.62 -4.83 -6.18
N PRO A 70 13.78 -4.13 -6.21
CA PRO A 70 15.06 -4.75 -5.92
C PRO A 70 15.09 -5.40 -4.52
N ALA A 71 15.72 -6.57 -4.38
CA ALA A 71 15.67 -7.37 -3.14
C ALA A 71 16.01 -6.56 -1.88
N ASP A 72 17.11 -5.80 -1.87
CA ASP A 72 17.52 -5.05 -0.68
C ASP A 72 16.75 -3.73 -0.48
N ALA A 73 15.71 -3.46 -1.29
CA ALA A 73 14.87 -2.30 -1.09
C ALA A 73 13.94 -2.55 0.10
N ILE A 74 13.72 -1.50 0.90
CA ILE A 74 12.88 -1.57 2.09
C ILE A 74 11.46 -1.15 1.72
N LEU A 75 10.47 -1.93 2.15
CA LEU A 75 9.07 -1.64 1.94
C LEU A 75 8.44 -1.06 3.22
N ARG A 76 7.79 0.09 3.09
CA ARG A 76 7.01 0.72 4.16
C ARG A 76 5.62 1.03 3.62
N VAL A 77 4.58 0.52 4.28
CA VAL A 77 3.20 0.84 3.92
C VAL A 77 2.50 1.38 5.15
N ALA A 78 1.76 2.47 5.00
CA ALA A 78 0.90 2.98 6.04
C ALA A 78 -0.55 3.13 5.57
N SER A 79 -1.42 3.18 6.55
CA SER A 79 -2.82 3.53 6.38
C SER A 79 -3.31 4.17 7.66
N TRP A 80 -4.36 4.98 7.55
CA TRP A 80 -5.09 5.48 8.70
C TRP A 80 -5.98 4.41 9.32
N ARG A 81 -6.56 3.52 8.51
CA ARG A 81 -7.58 2.56 8.97
C ARG A 81 -7.26 1.09 8.67
N GLY A 82 -6.32 0.83 7.77
CA GLY A 82 -6.04 -0.51 7.26
C GLY A 82 -7.17 -1.04 6.35
N ALA A 83 -7.36 -2.35 6.36
CA ALA A 83 -8.44 -3.03 5.63
C ALA A 83 -9.79 -2.85 6.34
N ASP A 84 -10.37 -1.65 6.25
CA ASP A 84 -11.55 -1.25 6.99
C ASP A 84 -12.78 -2.11 6.66
N SER A 85 -13.00 -2.46 5.39
CA SER A 85 -14.15 -3.28 4.97
C SER A 85 -14.04 -4.72 5.50
N ALA A 86 -12.86 -5.34 5.39
CA ALA A 86 -12.62 -6.69 5.88
C ALA A 86 -12.66 -6.74 7.41
N THR A 87 -12.18 -5.69 8.09
CA THR A 87 -12.28 -5.55 9.54
C THR A 87 -13.74 -5.45 9.98
N ALA A 88 -14.54 -4.60 9.32
CA ALA A 88 -15.97 -4.48 9.61
C ALA A 88 -16.72 -5.80 9.39
N ALA A 89 -16.44 -6.49 8.28
CA ALA A 89 -17.04 -7.79 7.98
C ALA A 89 -16.66 -8.87 9.01
N ALA A 90 -15.40 -8.91 9.45
CA ALA A 90 -14.95 -9.83 10.48
C ALA A 90 -15.66 -9.56 11.82
N LEU A 91 -15.80 -8.29 12.21
CA LEU A 91 -16.51 -7.90 13.43
C LEU A 91 -18.00 -8.24 13.38
N ASP A 92 -18.64 -8.14 12.22
CA ASP A 92 -20.04 -8.54 12.07
C ASP A 92 -20.21 -10.06 12.23
N GLN A 93 -19.31 -10.85 11.62
CA GLN A 93 -19.30 -12.31 11.79
C GLN A 93 -19.07 -12.72 13.26
N CYS A 94 -18.27 -11.96 14.01
CA CYS A 94 -18.06 -12.17 15.44
C CYS A 94 -19.35 -12.07 16.28
N ARG A 95 -20.39 -11.39 15.78
CA ARG A 95 -21.68 -11.30 16.47
C ARG A 95 -22.45 -12.62 16.48
N THR A 96 -22.20 -13.47 15.48
CA THR A 96 -22.91 -14.73 15.27
C THR A 96 -21.98 -15.96 15.36
N GLY A 97 -20.69 -15.78 15.59
CA GLY A 97 -19.71 -16.87 15.61
C GLY A 97 -18.26 -16.40 15.50
N GLN A 98 -17.41 -17.19 14.85
CA GLN A 98 -16.03 -16.80 14.53
C GLN A 98 -15.96 -16.23 13.10
N PRO A 99 -15.01 -15.34 12.80
CA PRO A 99 -14.84 -14.85 11.44
C PRO A 99 -14.38 -15.98 10.53
N MET A 100 -14.88 -15.97 9.29
CA MET A 100 -14.44 -16.92 8.27
C MET A 100 -12.94 -16.73 8.01
N PRO A 101 -12.18 -17.81 7.75
CA PRO A 101 -10.72 -17.72 7.60
C PRO A 101 -10.25 -16.67 6.60
N PHE A 102 -10.92 -16.57 5.44
CA PHE A 102 -10.55 -15.58 4.42
C PHE A 102 -10.88 -14.14 4.83
N THR A 103 -12.01 -13.91 5.51
CA THR A 103 -12.36 -12.59 6.04
C THR A 103 -11.34 -12.14 7.08
N PHE A 104 -10.95 -13.04 7.99
CA PHE A 104 -9.91 -12.77 8.98
C PHE A 104 -8.57 -12.48 8.31
N LEU A 105 -8.13 -13.30 7.35
CA LEU A 105 -6.87 -13.08 6.64
C LEU A 105 -6.87 -11.73 5.90
N GLN A 106 -7.95 -11.39 5.20
CA GLN A 106 -8.06 -10.13 4.45
C GLN A 106 -8.03 -8.88 5.33
N SER A 107 -8.33 -8.98 6.63
CA SER A 107 -8.18 -7.86 7.55
C SER A 107 -6.74 -7.66 8.05
N GLN A 108 -5.83 -8.61 7.79
CA GLN A 108 -4.46 -8.54 8.28
C GLN A 108 -3.54 -7.76 7.33
N PRO A 109 -2.80 -6.76 7.82
CA PRO A 109 -1.77 -6.08 7.02
C PRO A 109 -0.67 -7.00 6.48
N SER A 110 -0.38 -8.09 7.20
CA SER A 110 0.59 -9.08 6.76
C SER A 110 0.20 -9.76 5.45
N GLN A 111 -1.10 -9.92 5.15
CA GLN A 111 -1.54 -10.44 3.85
C GLN A 111 -1.24 -9.47 2.71
N MET A 112 -1.40 -8.16 2.93
CA MET A 112 -1.02 -7.15 1.96
C MET A 112 0.49 -7.18 1.70
N LEU A 113 1.32 -7.23 2.75
CA LEU A 113 2.78 -7.28 2.59
C LEU A 113 3.23 -8.57 1.86
N ALA A 114 2.62 -9.71 2.16
CA ALA A 114 2.89 -10.96 1.46
C ALA A 114 2.51 -10.88 -0.03
N ALA A 115 1.37 -10.26 -0.35
CA ALA A 115 0.96 -10.03 -1.73
C ALA A 115 1.94 -9.12 -2.49
N LEU A 116 2.36 -8.02 -1.86
CA LEU A 116 3.36 -7.11 -2.45
C LEU A 116 4.68 -7.86 -2.70
N SER A 117 5.17 -8.64 -1.73
CA SER A 117 6.37 -9.47 -1.92
C SER A 117 6.22 -10.43 -3.10
N GLN A 118 5.12 -11.18 -3.18
CA GLN A 118 4.89 -12.13 -4.26
C GLN A 118 4.81 -11.45 -5.63
N TYR A 119 3.97 -10.43 -5.78
CA TYR A 119 3.65 -9.85 -7.09
C TYR A 119 4.64 -8.79 -7.56
N LEU A 120 5.45 -8.24 -6.64
CA LEU A 120 6.58 -7.36 -6.99
C LEU A 120 7.90 -8.14 -7.11
N GLN A 121 7.87 -9.47 -6.95
CA GLN A 121 9.02 -10.37 -6.97
C GLN A 121 10.14 -9.93 -6.01
N TRP A 122 9.73 -9.56 -4.80
CA TRP A 122 10.59 -8.92 -3.83
C TRP A 122 10.73 -9.73 -2.54
N GLN A 123 11.91 -9.68 -1.95
CA GLN A 123 12.26 -10.30 -0.67
C GLN A 123 13.07 -9.28 0.14
N GLY A 124 12.67 -8.94 1.37
CA GLY A 124 13.40 -7.96 2.18
C GLY A 124 12.64 -7.51 3.43
N ASP A 125 13.02 -6.35 3.99
CA ASP A 125 12.36 -5.77 5.17
C ASP A 125 11.08 -5.00 4.76
N ALA A 126 9.93 -5.47 5.24
CA ALA A 126 8.64 -4.82 5.06
C ALA A 126 8.02 -4.48 6.41
N ARG A 127 7.44 -3.28 6.52
CA ARG A 127 6.66 -2.88 7.70
C ARG A 127 5.36 -2.22 7.29
N PHE A 128 4.34 -2.49 8.09
CA PHE A 128 3.08 -1.80 8.03
C PHE A 128 2.89 -0.92 9.26
N LEU A 129 2.37 0.29 9.07
CA LEU A 129 2.12 1.27 10.13
C LEU A 129 0.68 1.77 10.07
N ILE A 130 0.05 1.92 11.23
CA ILE A 130 -1.14 2.77 11.36
C ILE A 130 -0.68 4.17 11.69
N ALA A 131 -1.01 5.14 10.84
CA ALA A 131 -0.60 6.53 10.99
C ALA A 131 -1.76 7.46 10.63
N ASN A 132 -1.81 8.65 11.24
CA ASN A 132 -2.81 9.68 10.94
C ASN A 132 -2.34 10.69 9.89
N ASP A 133 -1.07 10.67 9.52
CA ASP A 133 -0.43 11.60 8.58
C ASP A 133 0.61 10.84 7.73
N PRO A 134 0.54 10.90 6.38
CA PRO A 134 1.57 10.38 5.48
C PRO A 134 2.96 10.95 5.74
N GLN A 135 3.06 12.19 6.25
CA GLN A 135 4.36 12.81 6.53
C GLN A 135 5.14 12.04 7.61
N HIS A 136 4.45 11.48 8.61
CA HIS A 136 5.12 10.66 9.64
C HIS A 136 5.77 9.40 9.06
N LEU A 137 5.23 8.84 7.98
CA LEU A 137 5.83 7.71 7.28
C LEU A 137 7.11 8.12 6.54
N LEU A 138 7.08 9.27 5.87
CA LEU A 138 8.23 9.84 5.17
C LEU A 138 9.35 10.24 6.14
N ASP A 139 9.00 10.77 7.31
CA ASP A 139 9.96 11.09 8.36
C ASP A 139 10.61 9.82 8.93
N LEU A 140 9.84 8.74 9.13
CA LEU A 140 10.40 7.44 9.55
C LEU A 140 11.37 6.88 8.51
N ALA A 141 11.04 7.02 7.23
CA ALA A 141 11.87 6.57 6.12
C ALA A 141 13.25 7.27 6.06
N ARG A 142 13.42 8.45 6.66
CA ARG A 142 14.73 9.11 6.79
C ARG A 142 15.73 8.31 7.61
N HIS A 143 15.24 7.45 8.50
CA HIS A 143 16.07 6.62 9.37
C HIS A 143 16.29 5.21 8.82
N ASP A 144 15.63 4.85 7.71
CA ASP A 144 15.88 3.59 7.03
C ASP A 144 17.19 3.68 6.22
N THR A 145 17.94 2.59 6.19
CA THR A 145 19.23 2.49 5.48
C THR A 145 19.19 1.30 4.54
N GLY A 146 18.72 1.50 3.31
CA GLY A 146 18.64 0.47 2.28
C GLY A 146 19.50 0.85 1.07
N PRO A 147 20.52 0.05 0.68
CA PRO A 147 21.36 0.37 -0.48
C PRO A 147 20.59 0.35 -1.81
N ALA A 148 19.50 -0.43 -1.89
CA ALA A 148 18.59 -0.44 -3.03
C ALA A 148 17.39 0.52 -2.88
N GLY A 149 17.36 1.24 -1.78
CA GLY A 149 16.40 2.29 -1.45
C GLY A 149 15.08 1.84 -0.87
N LEU A 150 14.05 2.66 -1.01
CA LEU A 150 12.75 2.52 -0.34
C LEU A 150 11.62 2.48 -1.36
N LEU A 151 10.59 1.69 -1.06
CA LEU A 151 9.25 1.81 -1.62
C LEU A 151 8.29 2.13 -0.47
N ILE A 152 7.70 3.31 -0.51
CA ILE A 152 6.84 3.84 0.54
C ILE A 152 5.42 3.97 -0.01
N GLY A 153 4.42 3.48 0.71
CA GLY A 153 3.02 3.51 0.29
C GLY A 153 2.08 4.03 1.36
N TRP A 154 1.08 4.80 0.96
CA TRP A 154 -0.09 5.17 1.75
C TRP A 154 -1.36 4.64 1.07
N VAL A 155 -2.15 3.82 1.77
CA VAL A 155 -3.30 3.13 1.16
C VAL A 155 -4.55 3.24 2.02
N GLU A 156 -5.61 3.81 1.46
CA GLU A 156 -6.96 3.87 2.05
C GLU A 156 -7.96 3.17 1.12
N GLU A 157 -8.75 2.25 1.66
CA GLU A 157 -9.76 1.53 0.89
C GLU A 157 -10.96 2.42 0.53
N GLY A 158 -11.29 3.38 1.41
CA GLY A 158 -12.40 4.31 1.18
C GLY A 158 -13.79 3.70 1.43
N ALA A 159 -13.90 2.62 2.22
CA ALA A 159 -15.18 1.94 2.46
C ALA A 159 -16.07 2.66 3.49
N VAL A 160 -15.49 3.52 4.34
CA VAL A 160 -16.23 4.32 5.33
C VAL A 160 -16.80 5.59 4.69
N GLU A 161 -18.04 5.94 5.06
CA GLU A 161 -18.69 7.17 4.61
C GLU A 161 -17.82 8.41 4.86
N GLY A 162 -17.70 9.27 3.85
CA GLY A 162 -16.86 10.47 3.92
C GLY A 162 -15.37 10.22 3.71
N THR A 163 -14.96 8.99 3.37
CA THR A 163 -13.58 8.67 2.95
C THR A 163 -13.52 8.39 1.45
N THR A 164 -12.33 8.51 0.86
CA THR A 164 -12.09 8.24 -0.57
C THR A 164 -10.95 7.25 -0.70
N ALA A 165 -11.12 6.27 -1.59
CA ALA A 165 -10.08 5.31 -1.91
C ALA A 165 -8.81 6.05 -2.38
N ARG A 166 -7.66 5.71 -1.80
CA ARG A 166 -6.36 6.32 -2.08
C ARG A 166 -5.28 5.26 -2.14
N SER A 167 -4.41 5.35 -3.13
CA SER A 167 -3.15 4.61 -3.19
C SER A 167 -2.06 5.57 -3.67
N GLU A 168 -1.15 5.94 -2.78
CA GLU A 168 -0.08 6.89 -3.06
C GLU A 168 1.26 6.27 -2.70
N TRP A 169 2.23 6.39 -3.60
CA TRP A 169 3.48 5.66 -3.48
C TRP A 169 4.68 6.48 -3.93
N TRP A 170 5.80 6.29 -3.24
CA TRP A 170 7.10 6.88 -3.55
C TRP A 170 8.15 5.80 -3.71
N ARG A 171 8.89 5.86 -4.81
CA ARG A 171 10.14 5.12 -5.00
C ARG A 171 11.30 6.08 -4.74
N LEU A 172 12.11 5.75 -3.74
CA LEU A 172 13.26 6.55 -3.32
C LEU A 172 14.53 5.72 -3.40
N ILE A 173 15.61 6.28 -3.93
CA ILE A 173 16.94 5.66 -3.94
C ILE A 173 17.96 6.59 -3.30
N PRO A 174 19.07 6.08 -2.77
CA PRO A 174 20.13 6.94 -2.26
C PRO A 174 20.61 7.93 -3.35
N SER A 175 20.82 9.19 -2.96
CA SER A 175 21.35 10.26 -3.83
C SER A 175 22.84 10.12 -4.12
#